data_AF-A0A2W6EWT0-F1
#
_entry.id   AF-A0A2W6EWT0-F1
#
_cell.length_a   1.000
_cell.length_b   1.000
_cell.length_c   1.000
_cell.angle_alpha   90.00
_cell.angle_beta   90.00
_cell.angle_gamma   90.00
#
_symmetry.space_group_name_H-M   'P 1'
#
loop_
_entity.id
_entity.type
_entity.pdbx_description
1 polymer ?
#
loop_
_entity_poly.entity_id
_entity_poly.type
_entity_poly.pdbx_seq_one_letter_code
_entity_poly.pdbx_strand_id
1 'polypeptide(L)'
;MQLDNDLAALVLGETAGLELRVPMRWEIRATTVRAQMGVHNAYDLPLLLGVQVLIPKPWKLTSYLMIYGQHLRRLDVNGSHGNRTGNREVWNERTHKHTFSEQDQDTVAYTPGDIPAVPTANVVGDHYRGTFEAFCGEQAIKLTGEYRWIDPVLPTR
;
A
#
# COMPACT_ATOMS: atom_id res chain seq x y z
N MET A 1 -12.46 -8.36 -15.50
CA MET A 1 -12.93 -9.19 -14.38
C MET A 1 -13.20 -8.27 -13.21
N GLN A 2 -14.35 -8.42 -12.55
CA GLN A 2 -14.71 -7.62 -11.39
C GLN A 2 -14.08 -8.24 -10.13
N LEU A 3 -13.70 -7.42 -9.15
CA LEU A 3 -13.21 -7.90 -7.87
C LEU A 3 -14.42 -8.22 -7.00
N ASP A 4 -14.45 -9.41 -6.44
CA ASP A 4 -15.44 -9.87 -5.46
C ASP A 4 -14.73 -10.44 -4.22
N ASN A 5 -15.52 -10.82 -3.20
CA ASN A 5 -14.97 -11.32 -1.95
C ASN A 5 -14.22 -12.65 -2.12
N ASP A 6 -14.66 -13.50 -3.04
CA ASP A 6 -14.04 -14.81 -3.30
C ASP A 6 -12.67 -14.65 -3.94
N LEU A 7 -12.56 -13.78 -4.95
CA LEU A 7 -11.28 -13.44 -5.57
C LEU A 7 -10.35 -12.72 -4.58
N ALA A 8 -10.88 -11.82 -3.76
CA ALA A 8 -10.10 -11.17 -2.71
C ALA A 8 -9.53 -12.19 -1.72
N ALA A 9 -10.35 -13.14 -1.25
CA ALA A 9 -9.92 -14.21 -0.35
C ALA A 9 -8.90 -15.15 -1.01
N LEU A 10 -9.10 -15.50 -2.29
CA LEU A 10 -8.16 -16.33 -3.05
C LEU A 10 -6.77 -15.69 -3.13
N VAL A 11 -6.70 -14.39 -3.44
CA VAL A 11 -5.43 -13.65 -3.59
C VAL A 11 -4.70 -13.48 -2.26
N LEU A 12 -5.44 -13.28 -1.17
CA LEU A 12 -4.86 -13.02 0.15
C LEU A 12 -4.66 -14.30 0.98
N GLY A 13 -5.14 -15.44 0.49
CA GLY A 13 -4.93 -16.74 1.10
C GLY A 13 -3.48 -17.20 1.01
N GLU A 14 -3.06 -18.05 1.96
CA GLU A 14 -1.68 -18.56 2.05
C GLU A 14 -1.19 -19.27 0.78
N THR A 15 -2.11 -19.85 0.01
CA THR A 15 -1.82 -20.58 -1.23
C THR A 15 -1.48 -19.67 -2.41
N ALA A 16 -1.74 -18.36 -2.32
CA ALA A 16 -1.47 -17.42 -3.40
C ALA A 16 0.03 -17.21 -3.65
N GLY A 17 0.88 -17.47 -2.64
CA GLY A 17 2.33 -17.42 -2.77
C GLY A 17 2.84 -16.08 -3.34
N LEU A 18 2.39 -14.96 -2.74
CA LEU A 18 2.68 -13.63 -3.25
C LEU A 18 4.17 -13.28 -3.12
N GLU A 19 4.77 -12.83 -4.22
CA GLU A 19 6.19 -12.49 -4.27
C GLU A 19 6.44 -11.21 -5.08
N LEU A 20 7.23 -10.30 -4.51
CA LEU A 20 7.80 -9.18 -5.22
C LEU A 20 9.23 -9.53 -5.62
N ARG A 21 9.48 -9.70 -6.92
CA ARG A 21 10.75 -10.23 -7.46
C ARG A 21 11.57 -9.22 -8.28
N VAL A 22 11.07 -8.01 -8.43
CA VAL A 22 11.64 -6.97 -9.30
C VAL A 22 12.20 -5.82 -8.49
N PRO A 23 13.21 -5.09 -9.01
CA PRO A 23 13.71 -3.90 -8.34
C PRO A 23 12.66 -2.80 -8.31
N MET A 24 12.67 -2.02 -7.23
CA MET A 24 11.81 -0.86 -7.10
C MET A 24 12.29 0.27 -8.01
N ARG A 25 11.36 0.90 -8.74
CA ARG A 25 11.65 2.05 -9.61
C ARG A 25 10.68 3.17 -9.35
N TRP A 26 11.21 4.31 -8.94
CA TRP A 26 10.44 5.51 -8.68
C TRP A 26 10.30 6.37 -9.93
N GLU A 27 9.10 6.90 -10.11
CA GLU A 27 8.75 7.83 -11.16
C GLU A 27 8.22 9.12 -10.53
N ILE A 28 8.79 10.24 -10.96
CA ILE A 28 8.30 11.56 -10.55
C ILE A 28 7.02 11.86 -11.35
N ARG A 29 5.96 12.19 -10.64
CA ARG A 29 4.68 12.67 -11.16
C ARG A 29 4.46 14.11 -10.68
N ALA A 30 3.38 14.74 -11.13
CA ALA A 30 3.11 16.14 -10.85
C ALA A 30 3.09 16.48 -9.34
N THR A 31 2.54 15.60 -8.50
CA THR A 31 2.37 15.83 -7.06
C THR A 31 2.92 14.71 -6.18
N THR A 32 3.37 13.61 -6.79
CA THR A 32 3.86 12.41 -6.12
C THR A 32 5.15 11.90 -6.73
N VAL A 33 5.91 11.16 -5.95
CA VAL A 33 6.88 10.20 -6.48
C VAL A 33 6.28 8.81 -6.24
N ARG A 34 6.19 7.98 -7.29
CA ARG A 34 5.46 6.71 -7.26
C ARG A 34 6.31 5.57 -7.82
N ALA A 35 6.24 4.40 -7.18
CA ALA A 35 6.70 3.14 -7.74
C ALA A 35 5.51 2.17 -7.91
N GLN A 36 5.52 1.38 -8.97
CA GLN A 36 4.55 0.32 -9.22
C GLN A 36 5.27 -0.92 -9.77
N MET A 37 4.93 -2.08 -9.23
CA MET A 37 5.57 -3.35 -9.55
C MET A 37 4.52 -4.45 -9.65
N GLY A 38 4.73 -5.39 -10.59
CA GLY A 38 3.92 -6.61 -10.64
C GLY A 38 4.23 -7.52 -9.47
N VAL A 39 3.19 -8.16 -8.91
CA VAL A 39 3.33 -9.17 -7.85
C VAL A 39 3.12 -10.55 -8.46
N HIS A 40 4.15 -11.38 -8.39
CA HIS A 40 4.05 -12.77 -8.78
C HIS A 40 3.14 -13.52 -7.79
N ASN A 41 2.33 -14.44 -8.30
CA ASN A 41 1.41 -15.25 -7.53
C ASN A 41 1.14 -16.58 -8.23
N ALA A 42 0.63 -17.57 -7.51
CA ALA A 42 0.38 -18.92 -8.00
C ALA A 42 -0.73 -19.02 -9.07
N TYR A 43 -1.50 -17.96 -9.28
CA TYR A 43 -2.68 -17.94 -10.15
C TYR A 43 -2.49 -17.08 -11.40
N ASP A 44 -1.29 -16.56 -11.64
CA ASP A 44 -0.97 -15.64 -12.75
C ASP A 44 -1.91 -14.43 -12.85
N LEU A 45 -2.47 -13.99 -11.71
CA LEU A 45 -3.35 -12.84 -11.65
C LEU A 45 -2.53 -11.54 -11.82
N PRO A 46 -3.09 -10.50 -12.48
CA PRO A 46 -2.37 -9.25 -12.75
C PRO A 46 -2.37 -8.35 -11.52
N LEU A 47 -1.67 -8.80 -10.47
CA LEU A 47 -1.51 -8.07 -9.24
C LEU A 47 -0.47 -6.96 -9.40
N LEU A 48 -0.79 -5.80 -8.86
CA LEU A 48 0.10 -4.64 -8.85
C LEU A 48 0.25 -4.13 -7.43
N LEU A 49 1.49 -4.08 -6.96
CA LEU A 49 1.87 -3.43 -5.72
C LEU A 49 2.43 -2.05 -6.08
N GLY A 50 1.92 -1.02 -5.42
CA GLY A 50 2.41 0.33 -5.60
C GLY A 50 2.61 1.05 -4.28
N VAL A 51 3.46 2.06 -4.35
CA VAL A 51 3.70 2.98 -3.24
C VAL A 51 3.96 4.36 -3.81
N GLN A 52 3.46 5.37 -3.12
CA GLN A 52 3.62 6.76 -3.51
C GLN A 52 3.86 7.65 -2.30
N VAL A 53 4.67 8.68 -2.50
CA VAL A 53 4.92 9.74 -1.51
C VAL A 53 4.44 11.05 -2.09
N LEU A 54 3.68 11.83 -1.32
CA LEU A 54 3.30 13.18 -1.72
C LEU A 54 4.49 14.14 -1.62
N ILE A 55 4.87 14.76 -2.73
CA ILE A 55 5.94 15.76 -2.79
C ILE A 55 5.70 16.92 -1.79
N PRO A 56 4.51 17.55 -1.72
CA PRO A 56 4.28 18.66 -0.79
C PRO A 56 4.14 18.23 0.67
N LYS A 57 3.92 16.93 0.92
CA LYS A 57 3.72 16.36 2.26
C LYS A 57 4.47 15.02 2.36
N PRO A 58 5.81 15.03 2.43
CA PRO A 58 6.61 13.82 2.37
C PRO A 58 6.31 12.79 3.47
N TRP A 59 5.68 13.21 4.57
CA TRP A 59 5.23 12.33 5.64
C TRP A 59 3.91 11.59 5.34
N LYS A 60 3.30 11.84 4.17
CA LYS A 60 2.11 11.14 3.69
C LYS A 60 2.52 10.19 2.56
N LEU A 61 2.62 8.92 2.92
CA LEU A 61 2.90 7.80 2.03
C LEU A 61 1.62 6.95 1.89
N THR A 62 1.36 6.48 0.68
CA THR A 62 0.29 5.52 0.41
C THR A 62 0.90 4.27 -0.23
N SER A 63 0.65 3.10 0.35
CA SER A 63 0.94 1.80 -0.26
C SER A 63 -0.35 1.11 -0.66
N TYR A 64 -0.37 0.37 -1.76
CA TYR A 64 -1.58 -0.30 -2.24
C TYR A 64 -1.26 -1.59 -3.00
N LEU A 65 -2.13 -2.59 -2.84
CA LEU A 65 -2.18 -3.79 -3.65
C LEU A 65 -3.47 -3.74 -4.47
N MET A 66 -3.34 -3.94 -5.78
CA MET A 66 -4.44 -3.86 -6.73
C MET A 66 -4.54 -5.11 -7.58
N ILE A 67 -5.76 -5.39 -8.03
CA ILE A 67 -6.06 -6.38 -9.06
C ILE A 67 -7.10 -5.78 -10.02
N TYR A 68 -6.89 -5.92 -11.33
CA TYR A 68 -7.77 -5.36 -12.36
C TYR A 68 -8.12 -3.87 -12.16
N GLY A 69 -7.19 -3.07 -11.63
CA GLY A 69 -7.40 -1.64 -11.38
C GLY A 69 -8.25 -1.31 -10.14
N GLN A 70 -8.58 -2.29 -9.30
CA GLN A 70 -9.30 -2.09 -8.03
C GLN A 70 -8.37 -2.33 -6.84
N HIS A 71 -8.52 -1.55 -5.76
CA HIS A 71 -7.75 -1.73 -4.54
C HIS A 71 -8.25 -2.95 -3.78
N LEU A 72 -7.34 -3.89 -3.52
CA LEU A 72 -7.55 -5.02 -2.62
C LEU A 72 -7.16 -4.65 -1.18
N ARG A 73 -6.06 -3.91 -1.06
CA ARG A 73 -5.51 -3.37 0.19
C ARG A 73 -4.92 -1.99 -0.06
N ARG A 74 -5.10 -1.07 0.87
CA ARG A 74 -4.44 0.23 0.86
C ARG A 74 -3.99 0.60 2.26
N LEU A 75 -2.84 1.26 2.37
CA LEU A 75 -2.35 1.89 3.57
C LEU A 75 -2.18 3.38 3.27
N ASP A 76 -2.74 4.24 4.13
CA ASP A 76 -2.55 5.68 4.09
C ASP A 76 -1.86 6.14 5.38
N VAL A 77 -0.60 6.56 5.27
CA VAL A 77 0.21 7.08 6.39
C VAL A 77 -0.11 8.54 6.62
N ASN A 78 -0.37 8.91 7.88
CA ASN A 78 -0.74 10.27 8.26
C ASN A 78 -1.88 10.84 7.38
N GLY A 79 -2.76 9.96 6.90
CA GLY A 79 -3.89 10.27 6.03
C GLY A 79 -5.11 10.74 6.82
N SER A 80 -6.13 11.19 6.11
CA SER A 80 -7.42 11.48 6.71
C SER A 80 -8.51 10.68 6.01
N HIS A 81 -9.41 10.09 6.79
CA HIS A 81 -10.50 9.26 6.30
C HIS A 81 -11.64 9.20 7.32
N GLY A 82 -12.86 8.96 6.88
CA GLY A 82 -13.99 8.73 7.76
C GLY A 82 -14.82 7.56 7.24
N ASN A 83 -14.97 6.53 8.07
CA ASN A 83 -15.84 5.41 7.77
C ASN A 83 -17.29 5.90 7.74
N ARG A 84 -17.96 5.76 6.59
CA ARG A 84 -19.38 6.11 6.46
C ARG A 84 -20.29 4.98 6.95
N THR A 85 -19.79 3.76 6.88
CA THR A 85 -20.42 2.51 7.32
C THR A 85 -19.61 1.91 8.48
N GLY A 86 -20.17 0.92 9.20
CA GLY A 86 -19.48 0.28 10.33
C GLY A 86 -19.32 1.17 11.57
N ASN A 87 -18.10 1.26 12.11
CA ASN A 87 -17.78 1.90 13.40
C ASN A 87 -17.82 3.45 13.38
N ARG A 88 -18.04 4.07 12.21
CA ARG A 88 -18.03 5.54 12.01
C ARG A 88 -16.77 6.24 12.51
N GLU A 89 -15.65 5.53 12.58
CA GLU A 89 -14.39 6.10 13.03
C GLU A 89 -13.84 7.11 12.00
N VAL A 90 -13.19 8.15 12.51
CA VAL A 90 -12.58 9.22 11.72
C VAL A 90 -11.09 9.32 12.03
N TRP A 91 -10.26 9.20 11.02
CA TRP A 91 -8.82 9.44 11.06
C TRP A 91 -8.54 10.86 10.58
N ASN A 92 -7.93 11.69 11.43
CA ASN A 92 -7.47 13.03 11.08
C ASN A 92 -5.95 13.06 11.17
N GLU A 93 -5.29 12.97 10.01
CA GLU A 93 -3.83 12.85 9.92
C GLU A 93 -3.27 11.66 10.72
N ARG A 94 -3.97 10.53 10.68
CA ARG A 94 -3.60 9.29 11.36
C ARG A 94 -3.40 8.16 10.35
N THR A 95 -2.44 7.29 10.61
CA THR A 95 -2.20 6.09 9.80
C THR A 95 -3.38 5.13 9.87
N HIS A 96 -3.85 4.66 8.72
CA HIS A 96 -4.97 3.72 8.62
C HIS A 96 -4.84 2.83 7.37
N LYS A 97 -5.42 1.64 7.42
CA LYS A 97 -5.46 0.68 6.32
C LYS A 97 -6.89 0.46 5.85
N HIS A 98 -7.06 0.20 4.56
CA HIS A 98 -8.33 -0.12 3.91
C HIS A 98 -8.30 -1.55 3.40
N THR A 99 -9.44 -2.22 3.52
CA THR A 99 -9.64 -3.59 3.07
C THR A 99 -10.82 -3.62 2.11
N PHE A 100 -10.63 -4.26 0.96
CA PHE A 100 -11.74 -4.52 0.05
C PHE A 100 -12.82 -5.39 0.70
N SER A 101 -14.08 -5.02 0.48
CA SER A 101 -15.24 -5.91 0.55
C SER A 101 -16.19 -5.59 -0.60
N GLU A 102 -17.05 -6.52 -1.02
CA GLU A 102 -18.07 -6.20 -2.03
C GLU A 102 -19.01 -5.07 -1.59
N GLN A 103 -19.36 -5.04 -0.30
CA GLN A 103 -20.30 -4.08 0.28
C GLN A 103 -19.73 -2.65 0.31
N ASP A 104 -18.49 -2.51 0.77
CA ASP A 104 -17.88 -1.22 1.06
C ASP A 104 -16.73 -0.86 0.12
N GLN A 105 -16.34 -1.75 -0.78
CA GLN A 105 -15.17 -1.60 -1.65
C GLN A 105 -13.93 -1.30 -0.78
N ASP A 106 -13.12 -0.31 -1.12
CA ASP A 106 -11.97 0.15 -0.33
C ASP A 106 -12.29 1.36 0.57
N THR A 107 -13.55 1.53 0.97
CA THR A 107 -14.01 2.73 1.70
C THR A 107 -14.06 2.57 3.22
N VAL A 108 -13.82 1.38 3.75
CA VAL A 108 -13.75 1.13 5.19
C VAL A 108 -12.29 0.93 5.60
N ALA A 109 -11.90 1.69 6.62
CA ALA A 109 -10.57 1.66 7.19
C ALA A 109 -10.53 1.13 8.63
N TYR A 110 -9.33 0.75 9.05
CA TYR A 110 -8.98 0.38 10.43
C TYR A 110 -7.62 0.94 10.83
N THR A 111 -7.38 1.06 12.13
CA THR A 111 -6.08 1.45 12.68
C THR A 111 -5.14 0.24 12.70
N PRO A 112 -4.01 0.25 11.95
CA PRO A 112 -3.05 -0.83 12.00
C PRO A 112 -2.22 -0.82 13.29
N GLY A 113 -1.87 -2.01 13.79
CA GLY A 113 -0.98 -2.18 14.95
C GLY A 113 0.48 -2.44 14.59
N ASP A 114 0.77 -2.65 13.30
CA ASP A 114 2.02 -3.17 12.76
C ASP A 114 2.82 -2.16 11.92
N ILE A 115 2.24 -0.97 11.66
CA ILE A 115 2.89 0.06 10.85
C ILE A 115 3.71 1.00 11.74
N PRO A 116 5.03 1.17 11.47
CA PRO A 116 5.85 2.14 12.18
C PRO A 116 5.31 3.57 12.05
N ALA A 117 5.45 4.35 13.12
CA ALA A 117 5.11 5.77 13.08
C ALA A 117 6.05 6.53 12.12
N VAL A 118 5.48 7.41 11.30
CA VAL A 118 6.25 8.28 10.40
C VAL A 118 6.11 9.71 10.90
N PRO A 119 7.21 10.39 11.26
CA PRO A 119 7.15 11.77 11.75
C PRO A 119 6.72 12.72 10.63
N THR A 120 6.12 13.85 11.00
CA THR A 120 5.73 14.90 10.03
C THR A 120 6.90 15.77 9.58
N ALA A 121 8.02 15.73 10.31
CA ALA A 121 9.26 16.44 10.00
C ALA A 121 10.42 15.44 9.89
N ASN A 122 11.47 15.81 9.15
CA ASN A 122 12.70 15.03 9.01
C ASN A 122 12.45 13.58 8.55
N VAL A 123 11.55 13.41 7.57
CA VAL A 123 11.29 12.08 7.00
C VAL A 123 12.52 11.61 6.23
N VAL A 124 12.99 10.41 6.55
CA VAL A 124 14.12 9.76 5.90
C VAL A 124 13.68 8.48 5.18
N GLY A 125 14.55 7.95 4.33
CA GLY A 125 14.30 6.75 3.54
C GLY A 125 13.81 5.54 4.34
N ASP A 126 14.39 5.32 5.52
CA ASP A 126 14.02 4.20 6.39
C ASP A 126 12.57 4.25 6.88
N HIS A 127 11.98 5.45 7.01
CA HIS A 127 10.55 5.54 7.33
C HIS A 127 9.70 5.00 6.19
N TYR A 128 10.03 5.35 4.94
CA TYR A 128 9.31 4.86 3.77
C TYR A 128 9.47 3.36 3.59
N ARG A 129 10.71 2.88 3.72
CA ARG A 129 11.04 1.47 3.62
C ARG A 129 10.31 0.66 4.68
N GLY A 130 10.45 1.04 5.95
CA GLY A 130 9.85 0.32 7.07
C GLY A 130 8.34 0.24 6.95
N THR A 131 7.67 1.33 6.53
CA THR A 131 6.23 1.32 6.32
C THR A 131 5.82 0.44 5.12
N PHE A 132 6.56 0.49 4.00
CA PHE A 132 6.28 -0.35 2.85
C PHE A 132 6.47 -1.84 3.14
N GLU A 133 7.57 -2.21 3.79
CA GLU A 133 7.87 -3.60 4.13
C GLU A 133 6.87 -4.14 5.17
N ALA A 134 6.45 -3.33 6.14
CA ALA A 134 5.39 -3.70 7.08
C ALA A 134 4.04 -3.94 6.37
N PHE A 135 3.68 -3.07 5.40
CA PHE A 135 2.49 -3.28 4.57
C PHE A 135 2.56 -4.59 3.78
N CYS A 136 3.72 -4.91 3.19
CA CYS A 136 3.93 -6.17 2.47
C CYS A 136 3.81 -7.40 3.39
N GLY A 137 4.37 -7.29 4.61
CA GLY A 137 4.36 -8.36 5.61
C GLY A 137 2.95 -8.80 6.01
N GLU A 138 2.04 -7.86 6.26
CA GLU A 138 0.64 -8.20 6.59
C GLU A 138 -0.07 -8.96 5.45
N GLN A 139 0.27 -8.65 4.20
CA GLN A 139 -0.32 -9.34 3.04
C GLN A 139 0.45 -10.62 2.63
N ALA A 140 1.39 -11.07 3.48
CA ALA A 140 2.27 -12.20 3.20
C ALA A 140 3.05 -12.11 1.88
N ILE A 141 3.31 -10.89 1.38
CA ILE A 141 4.13 -10.68 0.18
C ILE A 141 5.59 -10.88 0.55
N LYS A 142 6.21 -11.92 0.00
CA LYS A 142 7.63 -12.16 0.20
C LYS A 142 8.44 -11.24 -0.71
N LEU A 143 9.41 -10.57 -0.12
CA LEU A 143 10.36 -9.71 -0.83
C LEU A 143 11.58 -10.57 -1.21
N THR A 144 11.66 -10.99 -2.47
CA THR A 144 12.62 -12.01 -2.94
C THR A 144 13.30 -11.58 -4.25
N GLY A 145 14.21 -12.42 -4.74
CA GLY A 145 14.84 -12.22 -6.05
C GLY A 145 15.60 -10.91 -6.13
N GLU A 146 15.28 -10.08 -7.11
CA GLU A 146 15.93 -8.78 -7.36
C GLU A 146 15.30 -7.61 -6.58
N TYR A 147 14.35 -7.89 -5.67
CA TYR A 147 13.80 -6.83 -4.83
C TYR A 147 14.94 -6.10 -4.10
N ARG A 148 14.99 -4.79 -4.32
CA ARG A 148 15.87 -3.87 -3.62
C ARG A 148 15.12 -2.56 -3.41
N TRP A 149 15.04 -2.14 -2.14
CA TRP A 149 14.57 -0.81 -1.81
C TRP A 149 15.57 0.25 -2.31
N ILE A 150 15.03 1.28 -2.93
CA ILE A 150 15.77 2.49 -3.32
C ILE A 150 14.95 3.65 -2.76
N ASP A 151 15.59 4.63 -2.12
CA ASP A 151 14.85 5.77 -1.59
C ASP A 151 14.29 6.64 -2.72
N PRO A 152 13.05 7.16 -2.57
CA PRO A 152 12.52 8.11 -3.52
C PRO A 152 13.33 9.41 -3.49
N VAL A 153 13.77 9.88 -4.64
CA VAL A 153 14.35 11.22 -4.77
C VAL A 153 13.19 12.21 -4.91
N LEU A 154 12.92 12.94 -3.84
CA LEU A 154 11.91 13.99 -3.86
C LEU A 154 12.48 15.25 -4.50
N PRO A 155 11.77 15.88 -5.46
CA PRO A 155 12.20 17.17 -6.00
C PRO A 155 12.32 18.20 -4.88
N THR A 156 13.47 18.84 -4.77
CA THR A 156 13.61 20.04 -3.94
C THR A 156 12.78 21.15 -4.58
N ARG A 157 11.98 21.84 -3.76
CA ARG A 157 11.32 23.08 -4.18
C ARG A 157 12.33 24.18 -4.42
#